data_AF-A0A0U5GS34-F1
#
_entry.id   AF-A0A0U5GS34-F1
#
_cell.length_a   1.000
_cell.length_b   1.000
_cell.length_c   1.000
_cell.angle_alpha   90.00
_cell.angle_beta   90.00
_cell.angle_gamma   90.00
#
_symmetry.space_group_name_H-M   'P 1'
#
loop_
_entity.id
_entity.type
_entity.pdbx_description
1 polymer ?
#
loop_
_entity_poly.entity_id
_entity_poly.type
_entity_poly.pdbx_seq_one_letter_code
_entity_poly.pdbx_strand_id
1 'polypeptide(L)'
;MRLTFRKDLTTALLCTQPVRCLPARPLTVRHRFSTATATSIKAFGTLNMAAARKVHLSPLTDSGIWSMGVTEGSAKTASEVLQEDLEKHHVFFNNMGFHNHIVHHILTIYALGASPADIKTAYNRDKAYQRRTMPMDEKVVDSLYDKGQFKKALGEEKNYPNFLEFFQRELDRKGTEAVLSEYVFAGDENAESMMARLFGGLLHPIIHLGFAIEFNQPAIVAEALAQTAVHDDWTGPRYLWPAERTAGGIGKRGEKTMLQLLEEARGNQKLARSAHWDDGNKLRDGVLKRAPDEMINIASQYTVSEDQIQEKFVEMVNTSVYFTSASQRPNKVIKFDFFHIHAVNSSIFFSKILALPFLPTRTRLRLLEWKGRMDLIMYISRNAPELYLEEITNYPVTADWDTIIAHCNQHPGDDGHLSKLVRALRNAEEVCKPYAGQEKERGLKITGDSWLKIGNMVHDSVKGQDAMWVRSTGFDEAWVDFEDRSRL
;
A
#
# COMPACT_ATOMS: atom_id res chain seq x y z
N MET A 1 -9.30 -54.76 -24.82
CA MET A 1 -8.85 -56.15 -25.06
C MET A 1 -7.65 -56.08 -25.99
N ARG A 2 -6.59 -56.83 -25.66
CA ARG A 2 -5.19 -56.68 -26.10
C ARG A 2 -5.00 -56.73 -27.62
N LEU A 3 -3.98 -56.01 -28.11
CA LEU A 3 -3.14 -56.46 -29.22
C LEU A 3 -1.69 -55.98 -28.99
N THR A 4 -0.81 -56.96 -28.83
CA THR A 4 0.65 -56.88 -28.83
C THR A 4 1.12 -57.67 -30.05
N PHE A 5 2.19 -57.25 -30.75
CA PHE A 5 3.23 -58.05 -31.45
C PHE A 5 4.17 -57.05 -32.15
N ARG A 6 5.40 -56.83 -31.66
CA ARG A 6 6.71 -57.40 -32.08
C ARG A 6 7.07 -57.24 -33.58
N LYS A 7 8.28 -56.74 -33.85
CA LYS A 7 9.41 -57.37 -34.59
C LYS A 7 10.58 -56.38 -34.71
N ASP A 8 11.75 -56.72 -34.15
CA ASP A 8 13.00 -57.19 -34.83
C ASP A 8 13.87 -56.00 -35.28
N LEU A 9 15.16 -55.88 -34.97
CA LEU A 9 16.26 -56.68 -35.56
C LEU A 9 17.61 -56.47 -34.81
N THR A 10 18.35 -57.59 -34.64
CA THR A 10 19.83 -57.85 -34.74
C THR A 10 20.85 -56.82 -34.20
N THR A 11 21.70 -57.10 -33.18
CA THR A 11 22.96 -57.93 -33.14
C THR A 11 23.99 -57.49 -34.21
N ALA A 12 25.24 -57.11 -33.93
CA ALA A 12 26.28 -57.82 -33.18
C ALA A 12 27.54 -56.96 -32.90
N LEU A 13 28.17 -57.22 -31.73
CA LEU A 13 29.61 -57.31 -31.37
C LEU A 13 30.63 -56.20 -31.76
N LEU A 14 31.73 -55.93 -31.05
CA LEU A 14 32.26 -56.05 -29.67
C LEU A 14 33.78 -55.75 -29.80
N CYS A 15 34.34 -54.81 -29.02
CA CYS A 15 35.74 -54.83 -28.51
C CYS A 15 36.00 -53.61 -27.60
N THR A 16 35.90 -53.74 -26.28
CA THR A 16 36.98 -53.76 -25.25
C THR A 16 38.23 -52.93 -25.57
N GLN A 17 38.81 -52.05 -24.74
CA GLN A 17 38.69 -51.61 -23.33
C GLN A 17 39.65 -50.36 -23.18
N PRO A 18 40.01 -49.81 -22.01
CA PRO A 18 39.37 -48.70 -21.29
C PRO A 18 40.27 -47.44 -21.11
N VAL A 19 39.72 -46.23 -20.91
CA VAL A 19 40.52 -45.12 -20.32
C VAL A 19 39.68 -44.29 -19.33
N ARG A 20 40.27 -44.12 -18.14
CA ARG A 20 39.76 -43.41 -16.96
C ARG A 20 39.74 -41.88 -17.15
N CYS A 21 38.81 -41.25 -16.41
CA CYS A 21 38.57 -39.82 -16.26
C CYS A 21 39.79 -38.99 -15.82
N LEU A 22 39.88 -37.74 -16.32
CA LEU A 22 40.35 -36.54 -15.62
C LEU A 22 39.70 -35.27 -16.22
N PRO A 23 39.55 -34.16 -15.45
CA PRO A 23 38.51 -33.14 -15.64
C PRO A 23 38.91 -31.93 -16.49
N ALA A 24 37.91 -31.27 -17.09
CA ALA A 24 38.05 -29.99 -17.78
C ALA A 24 38.32 -28.84 -16.79
N ARG A 25 39.33 -28.02 -17.09
CA ARG A 25 39.73 -26.81 -16.35
C ARG A 25 38.91 -25.58 -16.77
N PRO A 26 38.77 -24.57 -15.88
CA PRO A 26 38.01 -23.35 -16.11
C PRO A 26 38.78 -22.31 -16.92
N LEU A 27 38.06 -21.52 -17.71
CA LEU A 27 38.54 -20.31 -18.38
C LEU A 27 38.66 -19.17 -17.36
N THR A 28 39.89 -18.86 -16.95
CA THR A 28 40.25 -17.65 -16.19
C THR A 28 40.38 -16.46 -17.14
N VAL A 29 39.53 -15.44 -16.98
CA VAL A 29 39.76 -14.09 -17.50
C VAL A 29 40.46 -13.28 -16.40
N ARG A 30 41.69 -12.83 -16.69
CA ARG A 30 42.49 -11.98 -15.81
C ARG A 30 41.91 -10.56 -15.78
N HIS A 31 41.41 -10.11 -14.63
CA HIS A 31 41.30 -8.67 -14.36
C HIS A 31 42.65 -8.16 -13.83
N ARG A 32 43.18 -7.14 -14.52
CA ARG A 32 44.35 -6.37 -14.06
C ARG A 32 43.95 -5.59 -12.81
N PHE A 33 44.64 -5.86 -11.70
CA PHE A 33 44.65 -4.95 -10.57
C PHE A 33 45.39 -3.68 -10.98
N SER A 34 44.67 -2.56 -11.07
CA SER A 34 45.26 -1.22 -11.05
C SER A 34 45.25 -0.75 -9.59
N THR A 35 46.43 -0.63 -9.01
CA THR A 35 46.66 0.00 -7.70
C THR A 35 46.44 1.50 -7.85
N ALA A 36 45.23 1.98 -7.55
CA ALA A 36 44.98 3.40 -7.35
C ALA A 36 45.51 3.80 -5.97
N THR A 37 46.54 4.63 -6.00
CA THR A 37 47.12 5.35 -4.87
C THR A 37 46.05 6.08 -4.06
N ALA A 38 46.11 5.92 -2.74
CA ALA A 38 45.28 6.63 -1.78
C ALA A 38 45.57 8.14 -1.83
N THR A 39 44.71 8.88 -2.51
CA THR A 39 44.67 10.34 -2.38
C THR A 39 43.64 10.68 -1.31
N SER A 40 44.14 11.17 -0.18
CA SER A 40 43.37 11.71 0.94
C SER A 40 42.43 12.81 0.45
N ILE A 41 41.13 12.52 0.33
CA ILE A 41 40.07 13.53 0.28
C ILE A 41 39.58 13.73 1.71
N LYS A 42 40.24 14.62 2.44
CA LYS A 42 39.65 15.27 3.61
C LYS A 42 38.79 16.43 3.11
N ALA A 43 37.49 16.17 2.95
CA ALA A 43 36.43 17.17 2.99
C ALA A 43 35.07 16.46 3.13
N PHE A 44 34.84 15.77 4.25
CA PHE A 44 33.47 15.49 4.67
C PHE A 44 32.89 16.79 5.23
N GLY A 45 32.29 17.59 4.35
CA GLY A 45 31.15 18.40 4.78
C GLY A 45 30.11 17.44 5.36
N THR A 46 29.41 17.85 6.41
CA THR A 46 28.25 17.13 6.95
C THR A 46 27.39 16.59 5.81
N LEU A 47 27.39 15.27 5.60
CA LEU A 47 26.53 14.64 4.61
C LEU A 47 25.08 15.03 4.96
N ASN A 48 24.42 15.78 4.07
CA ASN A 48 22.99 16.03 4.17
C ASN A 48 22.29 14.67 4.03
N MET A 49 21.97 14.03 5.14
CA MET A 49 21.28 12.75 5.20
C MET A 49 19.94 12.92 5.91
N ALA A 50 18.98 12.09 5.55
CA ALA A 50 17.74 11.97 6.31
C ALA A 50 18.04 11.47 7.72
N ALA A 51 17.36 12.03 8.72
CA ALA A 51 17.50 11.69 10.13
C ALA A 51 16.14 11.77 10.82
N ALA A 52 16.07 11.44 12.13
CA ALA A 52 14.79 11.40 12.84
C ALA A 52 14.03 12.75 12.88
N ARG A 53 14.72 13.88 12.68
CA ARG A 53 14.14 15.23 12.62
C ARG A 53 14.42 15.97 11.32
N LYS A 54 15.02 15.28 10.34
CA LYS A 54 15.44 15.89 9.07
C LYS A 54 14.93 15.08 7.89
N VAL A 55 14.07 15.70 7.09
CA VAL A 55 13.68 15.17 5.78
C VAL A 55 14.76 15.53 4.76
N HIS A 56 15.18 14.53 3.99
CA HIS A 56 16.12 14.72 2.89
C HIS A 56 15.95 13.63 1.84
N LEU A 57 15.49 14.01 0.65
CA LEU A 57 15.32 13.14 -0.51
C LEU A 57 16.49 13.30 -1.48
N SER A 58 16.95 12.19 -2.04
CA SER A 58 17.86 12.14 -3.18
C SER A 58 17.26 11.34 -4.33
N PRO A 59 17.34 11.82 -5.59
CA PRO A 59 16.91 11.04 -6.76
C PRO A 59 17.64 9.70 -6.92
N LEU A 60 18.83 9.54 -6.31
CA LEU A 60 19.64 8.33 -6.39
C LEU A 60 19.12 7.20 -5.50
N THR A 61 18.59 7.52 -4.33
CA THR A 61 18.23 6.53 -3.30
C THR A 61 16.73 6.49 -3.00
N ASP A 62 16.02 7.58 -3.31
CA ASP A 62 14.67 7.83 -2.82
C ASP A 62 13.69 8.12 -3.97
N SER A 63 13.89 7.52 -5.15
CA SER A 63 12.96 7.72 -6.27
C SER A 63 11.56 7.13 -6.03
N GLY A 64 11.46 6.12 -5.16
CA GLY A 64 10.25 5.35 -4.87
C GLY A 64 10.14 4.03 -5.67
N ILE A 65 9.20 3.17 -5.27
CA ILE A 65 8.88 1.84 -5.83
C ILE A 65 8.54 1.94 -7.31
N TRP A 66 7.68 2.89 -7.67
CA TRP A 66 7.41 3.27 -9.04
C TRP A 66 7.62 4.76 -9.21
N SER A 67 8.42 5.15 -10.19
CA SER A 67 8.83 6.54 -10.38
C SER A 67 9.18 6.84 -11.83
N MET A 68 9.04 8.10 -12.22
CA MET A 68 9.50 8.63 -13.49
C MET A 68 9.98 10.06 -13.32
N GLY A 69 11.08 10.42 -13.99
CA GLY A 69 11.49 11.82 -14.10
C GLY A 69 11.85 12.55 -12.80
N VAL A 70 12.25 11.84 -11.73
CA VAL A 70 12.74 12.47 -10.49
C VAL A 70 14.00 13.31 -10.77
N THR A 71 14.06 14.52 -10.20
CA THR A 71 15.20 15.45 -10.40
C THR A 71 15.74 15.98 -9.06
N GLU A 72 17.00 16.41 -9.05
CA GLU A 72 17.61 17.07 -7.87
C GLU A 72 16.80 18.28 -7.39
N GLY A 73 16.30 19.10 -8.33
CA GLY A 73 15.46 20.25 -7.99
C GLY A 73 14.15 19.85 -7.30
N SER A 74 13.49 18.80 -7.80
CA SER A 74 12.26 18.27 -7.20
C SER A 74 12.53 17.65 -5.82
N ALA A 75 13.61 16.88 -5.66
CA ALA A 75 13.98 16.25 -4.41
C ALA A 75 14.32 17.28 -3.32
N LYS A 76 15.10 18.31 -3.66
CA LYS A 76 15.37 19.44 -2.77
C LYS A 76 14.09 20.15 -2.33
N THR A 77 13.20 20.46 -3.28
CA THR A 77 11.96 21.18 -3.00
C THR A 77 11.00 20.35 -2.14
N ALA A 78 10.84 19.06 -2.46
CA ALA A 78 10.05 18.13 -1.66
C ALA A 78 10.61 18.03 -0.23
N SER A 79 11.94 17.94 -0.07
CA SER A 79 12.58 17.93 1.25
C SER A 79 12.27 19.20 2.06
N GLU A 80 12.33 20.38 1.42
CA GLU A 80 12.04 21.66 2.07
C GLU A 80 10.59 21.76 2.55
N VAL A 81 9.61 21.41 1.70
CA VAL A 81 8.19 21.54 2.06
C VAL A 81 7.75 20.47 3.07
N LEU A 82 8.29 19.26 2.98
CA LEU A 82 8.02 18.20 3.96
C LEU A 82 8.66 18.50 5.32
N GLN A 83 9.84 19.12 5.33
CA GLN A 83 10.44 19.60 6.57
C GLN A 83 9.57 20.67 7.22
N GLU A 84 9.04 21.62 6.44
CA GLU A 84 8.14 22.64 6.97
C GLU A 84 6.82 22.03 7.49
N ASP A 85 6.30 21.00 6.81
CA ASP A 85 5.10 20.28 7.26
C ASP A 85 5.30 19.62 8.63
N LEU A 86 6.38 18.84 8.78
CA LEU A 86 6.80 18.20 10.02
C LEU A 86 6.90 19.20 11.19
N GLU A 87 7.43 20.39 10.93
CA GLU A 87 7.67 21.41 11.95
C GLU A 87 6.42 22.20 12.34
N LYS A 88 5.47 22.37 11.41
CA LYS A 88 4.36 23.33 11.59
C LYS A 88 3.00 22.69 11.73
N HIS A 89 2.79 21.49 11.22
CA HIS A 89 1.45 20.91 11.14
C HIS A 89 1.30 19.64 11.98
N HIS A 90 0.07 19.40 12.38
CA HIS A 90 -0.34 18.16 13.02
C HIS A 90 -0.57 17.08 11.95
N VAL A 91 -0.50 15.81 12.34
CA VAL A 91 -0.83 14.69 11.42
C VAL A 91 -2.32 14.57 11.08
N PHE A 92 -3.15 15.46 11.64
CA PHE A 92 -4.58 15.58 11.36
C PHE A 92 -4.88 17.02 10.97
N PHE A 93 -5.69 17.25 9.94
CA PHE A 93 -6.05 18.61 9.52
C PHE A 93 -7.27 19.18 10.25
N ASN A 94 -8.03 18.35 10.98
CA ASN A 94 -9.18 18.80 11.77
C ASN A 94 -9.33 18.00 13.08
N ASN A 95 -10.29 18.40 13.92
CA ASN A 95 -10.59 17.74 15.21
C ASN A 95 -11.51 16.50 15.04
N MET A 96 -11.84 16.12 13.80
CA MET A 96 -12.57 14.88 13.49
C MET A 96 -11.61 13.72 13.20
N GLY A 97 -10.29 13.95 13.28
CA GLY A 97 -9.26 12.94 13.02
C GLY A 97 -8.98 12.70 11.54
N PHE A 98 -9.30 13.64 10.65
CA PHE A 98 -8.95 13.51 9.23
C PHE A 98 -7.47 13.83 9.01
N HIS A 99 -6.80 12.97 8.24
CA HIS A 99 -5.34 12.92 8.13
C HIS A 99 -4.77 14.05 7.29
N ASN A 100 -3.65 14.63 7.74
CA ASN A 100 -2.81 15.47 6.89
C ASN A 100 -2.21 14.60 5.76
N HIS A 101 -2.55 14.93 4.51
CA HIS A 101 -2.11 14.20 3.32
C HIS A 101 -0.85 14.79 2.65
N ILE A 102 -0.25 15.86 3.17
CA ILE A 102 0.89 16.54 2.53
C ILE A 102 2.04 15.57 2.26
N VAL A 103 2.46 14.77 3.25
CA VAL A 103 3.47 13.72 3.06
C VAL A 103 3.10 12.79 1.89
N HIS A 104 1.85 12.35 1.84
CA HIS A 104 1.37 11.41 0.82
C HIS A 104 1.40 12.06 -0.56
N HIS A 105 0.91 13.30 -0.66
CA HIS A 105 0.79 14.01 -1.90
C HIS A 105 2.16 14.37 -2.47
N ILE A 106 3.00 15.03 -1.67
CA ILE A 106 4.31 15.53 -2.11
C ILE A 106 5.24 14.40 -2.54
N LEU A 107 5.33 13.31 -1.76
CA LEU A 107 6.17 12.17 -2.13
C LEU A 107 5.65 11.46 -3.39
N THR A 108 4.34 11.40 -3.58
CA THR A 108 3.74 10.82 -4.77
C THR A 108 4.05 11.64 -6.01
N ILE A 109 3.76 12.95 -6.02
CA ILE A 109 4.00 13.79 -7.21
C ILE A 109 5.50 13.95 -7.48
N TYR A 110 6.34 13.94 -6.43
CA TYR A 110 7.79 13.84 -6.59
C TYR A 110 8.18 12.59 -7.38
N ALA A 111 7.72 11.40 -6.98
CA ALA A 111 7.98 10.16 -7.71
C ALA A 111 7.37 10.15 -9.12
N LEU A 112 6.29 10.89 -9.35
CA LEU A 112 5.68 11.10 -10.67
C LEU A 112 6.38 12.20 -11.50
N GLY A 113 7.53 12.72 -11.05
CA GLY A 113 8.34 13.65 -11.82
C GLY A 113 7.82 15.09 -11.83
N ALA A 114 7.05 15.48 -10.82
CA ALA A 114 6.56 16.85 -10.67
C ALA A 114 7.73 17.86 -10.59
N SER A 115 7.54 19.02 -11.21
CA SER A 115 8.53 20.08 -11.16
C SER A 115 8.59 20.69 -9.74
N PRO A 116 9.67 21.40 -9.37
CA PRO A 116 9.72 22.19 -8.15
C PRO A 116 8.53 23.16 -7.99
N ALA A 117 8.02 23.70 -9.10
CA ALA A 117 6.90 24.63 -9.08
C ALA A 117 5.58 23.92 -8.76
N ASP A 118 5.35 22.74 -9.33
CA ASP A 118 4.16 21.91 -9.06
C ASP A 118 4.14 21.47 -7.59
N ILE A 119 5.28 21.00 -7.06
CA ILE A 119 5.43 20.60 -5.65
C ILE A 119 5.09 21.76 -4.71
N LYS A 120 5.63 22.97 -4.97
CA LYS A 120 5.32 24.16 -4.16
C LYS A 120 3.85 24.56 -4.26
N THR A 121 3.26 24.43 -5.44
CA THR A 121 1.85 24.76 -5.68
C THR A 121 0.93 23.84 -4.88
N ALA A 122 1.15 22.53 -4.97
CA ALA A 122 0.43 21.53 -4.20
C ALA A 122 0.56 21.78 -2.69
N TYR A 123 1.79 21.95 -2.20
CA TYR A 123 2.04 22.21 -0.77
C TYR A 123 1.36 23.50 -0.28
N ASN A 124 1.44 24.59 -1.04
CA ASN A 124 0.84 25.86 -0.62
C ASN A 124 -0.69 25.80 -0.51
N ARG A 125 -1.35 25.00 -1.35
CA ARG A 125 -2.78 24.75 -1.24
C ARG A 125 -3.06 23.85 -0.03
N ASP A 126 -2.34 22.74 0.10
CA ASP A 126 -2.65 21.72 1.09
C ASP A 126 -2.36 22.16 2.53
N LYS A 127 -1.35 23.02 2.73
CA LYS A 127 -1.01 23.56 4.05
C LYS A 127 -2.04 24.56 4.60
N ALA A 128 -2.91 25.12 3.75
CA ALA A 128 -3.77 26.24 4.11
C ALA A 128 -4.87 25.88 5.14
N TYR A 129 -5.20 24.60 5.29
CA TYR A 129 -6.26 24.11 6.18
C TYR A 129 -5.76 23.16 7.28
N GLN A 130 -4.44 22.94 7.38
CA GLN A 130 -3.88 22.01 8.35
C GLN A 130 -3.98 22.56 9.77
N ARG A 131 -4.15 21.67 10.76
CA ARG A 131 -3.97 22.05 12.16
C ARG A 131 -2.51 22.32 12.42
N ARG A 132 -2.25 23.28 13.28
CA ARG A 132 -0.90 23.55 13.78
C ARG A 132 -0.43 22.40 14.65
N THR A 133 0.89 22.19 14.67
CA THR A 133 1.53 21.32 15.64
C THR A 133 1.23 21.76 17.07
N MET A 134 1.26 20.82 18.01
CA MET A 134 1.04 21.05 19.43
C MET A 134 2.36 20.84 20.19
N PRO A 135 2.61 21.57 21.29
CA PRO A 135 3.80 21.32 22.09
C PRO A 135 3.75 19.92 22.72
N MET A 136 4.90 19.25 22.79
CA MET A 136 5.06 18.04 23.58
C MET A 136 5.22 18.38 25.08
N ASP A 137 4.95 17.40 25.94
CA ASP A 137 5.23 17.44 27.38
C ASP A 137 6.35 16.46 27.70
N GLU A 138 7.51 16.99 28.11
CA GLU A 138 8.72 16.21 28.42
C GLU A 138 8.47 15.09 29.43
N LYS A 139 7.61 15.33 30.44
CA LYS A 139 7.30 14.31 31.46
C LYS A 139 6.49 13.16 30.86
N VAL A 140 5.61 13.47 29.91
CA VAL A 140 4.85 12.44 29.19
C VAL A 140 5.81 11.66 28.30
N VAL A 141 6.66 12.33 27.53
CA VAL A 141 7.68 11.68 26.68
C VAL A 141 8.56 10.72 27.50
N ASP A 142 9.10 11.18 28.64
CA ASP A 142 9.92 10.34 29.51
C ASP A 142 9.15 9.13 30.07
N SER A 143 7.85 9.30 30.35
CA SER A 143 7.02 8.19 30.81
C SER A 143 6.79 7.12 29.75
N LEU A 144 6.85 7.45 28.45
CA LEU A 144 6.60 6.50 27.35
C LEU A 144 7.68 5.40 27.24
N TYR A 145 8.82 5.54 27.92
CA TYR A 145 9.81 4.47 28.04
C TYR A 145 9.38 3.34 28.99
N ASP A 146 8.37 3.58 29.85
CA ASP A 146 7.70 2.51 30.59
C ASP A 146 6.60 1.86 29.72
N LYS A 147 6.66 0.54 29.57
CA LYS A 147 5.70 -0.20 28.72
C LYS A 147 4.24 -0.01 29.15
N GLY A 148 3.98 0.14 30.44
CA GLY A 148 2.63 0.32 30.99
C GLY A 148 2.08 1.72 30.72
N GLN A 149 2.92 2.76 30.85
CA GLN A 149 2.54 4.13 30.51
C GLN A 149 2.39 4.33 29.00
N PHE A 150 3.29 3.74 28.19
CA PHE A 150 3.15 3.71 26.73
C PHE A 150 1.77 3.19 26.34
N LYS A 151 1.37 2.03 26.88
CA LYS A 151 0.06 1.43 26.62
C LYS A 151 -1.10 2.34 26.99
N LYS A 152 -1.04 3.01 28.15
CA LYS A 152 -2.08 3.94 28.61
C LYS A 152 -2.20 5.19 27.73
N ALA A 153 -1.12 5.57 27.06
CA ALA A 153 -1.10 6.73 26.18
C ALA A 153 -1.66 6.44 24.77
N LEU A 154 -1.75 5.17 24.36
CA LEU A 154 -2.25 4.76 23.04
C LEU A 154 -3.72 5.13 22.84
N GLY A 155 -4.07 5.54 21.61
CA GLY A 155 -5.43 5.89 21.20
C GLY A 155 -5.87 7.31 21.59
N GLU A 156 -5.02 8.06 22.30
CA GLU A 156 -5.32 9.41 22.75
C GLU A 156 -4.69 10.44 21.81
N GLU A 157 -5.51 11.09 20.97
CA GLU A 157 -5.04 12.06 19.95
C GLU A 157 -4.08 13.12 20.52
N LYS A 158 -4.38 13.64 21.71
CA LYS A 158 -3.55 14.65 22.41
C LYS A 158 -2.09 14.21 22.62
N ASN A 159 -1.81 12.90 22.60
CA ASN A 159 -0.47 12.36 22.80
C ASN A 159 0.35 12.30 21.50
N TYR A 160 -0.19 12.70 20.35
CA TYR A 160 0.55 12.73 19.08
C TYR A 160 1.92 13.44 19.19
N PRO A 161 2.04 14.69 19.68
CA PRO A 161 3.34 15.35 19.77
C PRO A 161 4.31 14.64 20.73
N ASN A 162 3.79 13.97 21.78
CA ASN A 162 4.60 13.21 22.73
C ASN A 162 5.15 11.94 22.09
N PHE A 163 4.31 11.22 21.32
CA PHE A 163 4.76 10.05 20.57
C PHE A 163 5.74 10.44 19.45
N LEU A 164 5.52 11.57 18.77
CA LEU A 164 6.44 12.05 17.74
C LEU A 164 7.83 12.27 18.33
N GLU A 165 7.95 13.06 19.39
CA GLU A 165 9.24 13.31 20.05
C GLU A 165 9.86 12.02 20.60
N PHE A 166 9.05 11.13 21.20
CA PHE A 166 9.52 9.82 21.67
C PHE A 166 10.12 8.97 20.54
N PHE A 167 9.41 8.81 19.42
CA PHE A 167 9.90 8.01 18.30
C PHE A 167 11.10 8.67 17.61
N GLN A 168 11.17 10.01 17.59
CA GLN A 168 12.36 10.70 17.10
C GLN A 168 13.60 10.38 17.95
N ARG A 169 13.48 10.38 19.29
CA ARG A 169 14.56 9.95 20.20
C ARG A 169 14.95 8.48 20.00
N GLU A 170 13.96 7.61 19.84
CA GLU A 170 14.20 6.18 19.61
C GLU A 170 14.90 5.91 18.28
N LEU A 171 14.53 6.62 17.22
CA LEU A 171 15.16 6.51 15.92
C LEU A 171 16.61 7.02 15.93
N ASP A 172 16.90 8.12 16.63
CA ASP A 172 18.28 8.60 16.81
C ASP A 172 19.14 7.57 17.55
N ARG A 173 18.55 6.85 18.52
CA ARG A 173 19.27 5.88 19.35
C ARG A 173 19.49 4.53 18.66
N LYS A 174 18.48 4.03 17.94
CA LYS A 174 18.42 2.64 17.48
C LYS A 174 18.36 2.48 15.96
N GLY A 175 17.96 3.53 15.24
CA GLY A 175 17.67 3.48 13.80
C GLY A 175 16.32 2.83 13.47
N THR A 176 15.87 3.01 12.24
CA THR A 176 14.54 2.61 11.75
C THR A 176 14.22 1.13 11.96
N GLU A 177 15.14 0.24 11.59
CA GLU A 177 14.92 -1.21 11.65
C GLU A 177 14.63 -1.69 13.08
N ALA A 178 15.45 -1.28 14.04
CA ALA A 178 15.30 -1.69 15.43
C ALA A 178 14.02 -1.10 16.06
N VAL A 179 13.69 0.15 15.76
CA VAL A 179 12.44 0.78 16.24
C VAL A 179 11.21 0.06 15.69
N LEU A 180 11.17 -0.24 14.39
CA LEU A 180 10.04 -1.00 13.82
C LEU A 180 9.96 -2.41 14.40
N SER A 181 11.09 -3.08 14.57
CA SER A 181 11.15 -4.41 15.16
C SER A 181 10.63 -4.43 16.59
N GLU A 182 10.95 -3.42 17.40
CA GLU A 182 10.54 -3.34 18.79
C GLU A 182 9.09 -2.90 18.97
N TYR A 183 8.68 -1.80 18.33
CA TYR A 183 7.40 -1.16 18.61
C TYR A 183 6.25 -1.63 17.74
N VAL A 184 6.52 -2.37 16.66
CA VAL A 184 5.48 -2.86 15.73
C VAL A 184 5.53 -4.38 15.59
N PHE A 185 6.72 -4.99 15.54
CA PHE A 185 6.86 -6.40 15.14
C PHE A 185 7.34 -7.34 16.25
N ALA A 186 7.52 -6.88 17.49
CA ALA A 186 8.04 -7.70 18.58
C ALA A 186 7.06 -8.78 19.07
N GLY A 187 5.77 -8.63 18.79
CA GLY A 187 4.72 -9.56 19.22
C GLY A 187 4.35 -9.50 20.70
N ASP A 188 4.87 -8.50 21.44
CA ASP A 188 4.36 -8.17 22.77
C ASP A 188 3.06 -7.35 22.70
N GLU A 189 2.39 -7.15 23.84
CA GLU A 189 1.07 -6.51 23.87
C GLU A 189 1.04 -5.11 23.22
N ASN A 190 2.11 -4.32 23.38
CA ASN A 190 2.19 -2.98 22.79
C ASN A 190 2.43 -3.08 21.29
N ALA A 191 3.36 -3.94 20.85
CA ALA A 191 3.63 -4.16 19.44
C ALA A 191 2.40 -4.73 18.70
N GLU A 192 1.65 -5.65 19.31
CA GLU A 192 0.40 -6.18 18.77
C GLU A 192 -0.66 -5.08 18.60
N SER A 193 -0.78 -4.17 19.57
CA SER A 193 -1.69 -3.02 19.46
C SER A 193 -1.26 -2.06 18.34
N MET A 194 0.03 -1.72 18.28
CA MET A 194 0.58 -0.84 17.23
C MET A 194 0.41 -1.45 15.83
N MET A 195 0.67 -2.74 15.67
CA MET A 195 0.47 -3.45 14.39
C MET A 195 -0.99 -3.45 13.96
N ALA A 196 -1.94 -3.65 14.88
CA ALA A 196 -3.36 -3.58 14.56
C ALA A 196 -3.79 -2.16 14.13
N ARG A 197 -3.25 -1.14 14.81
CA ARG A 197 -3.48 0.28 14.50
C ARG A 197 -2.95 0.70 13.14
N LEU A 198 -1.95 0.00 12.57
CA LEU A 198 -1.49 0.24 11.20
C LEU A 198 -2.63 0.12 10.17
N PHE A 199 -3.62 -0.73 10.44
CA PHE A 199 -4.76 -0.99 9.57
C PHE A 199 -6.00 -0.15 9.96
N GLY A 200 -5.89 0.73 10.95
CA GLY A 200 -6.92 1.68 11.38
C GLY A 200 -7.10 2.84 10.39
N GLY A 201 -8.08 3.71 10.68
CA GLY A 201 -8.22 5.00 9.99
C GLY A 201 -8.26 4.93 8.46
N LEU A 202 -8.95 3.95 7.86
CA LEU A 202 -8.94 3.71 6.40
C LEU A 202 -7.53 3.45 5.82
N LEU A 203 -6.69 2.72 6.55
CA LEU A 203 -5.32 2.35 6.17
C LEU A 203 -4.33 3.53 6.14
N HIS A 204 -4.70 4.72 6.60
CA HIS A 204 -3.78 5.87 6.61
C HIS A 204 -2.47 5.61 7.36
N PRO A 205 -2.46 4.94 8.53
CA PRO A 205 -1.21 4.67 9.24
C PRO A 205 -0.23 3.80 8.43
N ILE A 206 -0.70 2.70 7.82
CA ILE A 206 0.15 1.86 6.96
C ILE A 206 0.52 2.56 5.65
N ILE A 207 -0.34 3.42 5.10
CA ILE A 207 0.00 4.26 3.93
C ILE A 207 1.13 5.23 4.30
N HIS A 208 1.02 5.92 5.43
CA HIS A 208 2.01 6.89 5.88
C HIS A 208 3.35 6.20 6.20
N LEU A 209 3.33 5.06 6.91
CA LEU A 209 4.51 4.24 7.13
C LEU A 209 5.10 3.69 5.82
N GLY A 210 4.24 3.33 4.87
CA GLY A 210 4.63 2.86 3.54
C GLY A 210 5.47 3.89 2.79
N PHE A 211 5.03 5.15 2.77
CA PHE A 211 5.81 6.27 2.24
C PHE A 211 7.14 6.44 2.98
N ALA A 212 7.13 6.41 4.32
CA ALA A 212 8.34 6.58 5.11
C ALA A 212 9.41 5.52 4.79
N ILE A 213 9.00 4.25 4.66
CA ILE A 213 9.87 3.11 4.34
C ILE A 213 10.31 3.16 2.87
N GLU A 214 9.41 3.50 1.96
CA GLU A 214 9.68 3.59 0.53
C GLU A 214 10.78 4.61 0.22
N PHE A 215 10.69 5.79 0.84
CA PHE A 215 11.58 6.93 0.58
C PHE A 215 12.74 7.04 1.59
N ASN A 216 12.94 6.04 2.45
CA ASN A 216 14.00 5.99 3.45
C ASN A 216 14.07 7.25 4.36
N GLN A 217 12.92 7.72 4.87
CA GLN A 217 12.84 8.96 5.66
C GLN A 217 12.55 8.68 7.14
N PRO A 218 13.57 8.65 8.05
CA PRO A 218 13.34 8.38 9.47
C PRO A 218 12.42 9.41 10.14
N ALA A 219 12.48 10.68 9.74
CA ALA A 219 11.54 11.69 10.25
C ALA A 219 10.07 11.30 10.00
N ILE A 220 9.77 10.82 8.79
CA ILE A 220 8.42 10.39 8.42
C ILE A 220 8.09 9.04 9.07
N VAL A 221 9.08 8.20 9.40
CA VAL A 221 8.84 7.00 10.23
C VAL A 221 8.36 7.40 11.62
N ALA A 222 8.95 8.45 12.22
CA ALA A 222 8.50 8.97 13.51
C ALA A 222 7.06 9.47 13.45
N GLU A 223 6.71 10.24 12.40
CA GLU A 223 5.34 10.71 12.15
C GLU A 223 4.36 9.53 11.97
N ALA A 224 4.74 8.52 11.18
CA ALA A 224 3.94 7.32 10.95
C ALA A 224 3.64 6.57 12.25
N LEU A 225 4.64 6.36 13.08
CA LEU A 225 4.49 5.63 14.35
C LEU A 225 3.70 6.45 15.37
N ALA A 226 3.92 7.76 15.43
CA ALA A 226 3.13 8.64 16.29
C ALA A 226 1.66 8.69 15.86
N GLN A 227 1.39 8.78 14.55
CA GLN A 227 0.05 8.68 13.99
C GLN A 227 -0.59 7.34 14.35
N THR A 228 0.14 6.24 14.17
CA THR A 228 -0.32 4.88 14.53
C THR A 228 -0.68 4.78 16.01
N ALA A 229 0.15 5.34 16.89
CA ALA A 229 -0.03 5.25 18.34
C ALA A 229 -1.32 5.90 18.84
N VAL A 230 -1.78 6.97 18.18
CA VAL A 230 -2.99 7.72 18.61
C VAL A 230 -4.30 7.19 18.03
N HIS A 231 -4.29 6.07 17.32
CA HIS A 231 -5.25 5.84 16.25
C HIS A 231 -6.51 4.98 16.49
N ASP A 232 -7.16 4.84 17.64
CA ASP A 232 -8.17 3.76 17.87
C ASP A 232 -7.70 2.31 17.52
N ASP A 233 -8.16 1.31 18.26
CA ASP A 233 -7.61 -0.04 18.13
C ASP A 233 -8.58 -1.05 17.52
N TRP A 234 -9.82 -0.67 17.18
CA TRP A 234 -10.91 -1.62 16.95
C TRP A 234 -10.65 -2.63 15.82
N THR A 235 -9.79 -2.31 14.85
CA THR A 235 -9.40 -3.22 13.77
C THR A 235 -8.76 -4.51 14.28
N GLY A 236 -7.99 -4.43 15.38
CA GLY A 236 -7.39 -5.59 16.04
C GLY A 236 -8.42 -6.51 16.71
N PRO A 237 -9.02 -6.09 17.84
CA PRO A 237 -9.88 -6.93 18.66
C PRO A 237 -11.20 -7.29 17.99
N ARG A 238 -11.74 -6.45 17.09
CA ARG A 238 -13.03 -6.73 16.45
C ARG A 238 -12.93 -7.48 15.13
N TYR A 239 -11.76 -7.51 14.48
CA TYR A 239 -11.65 -8.06 13.13
C TYR A 239 -10.40 -8.89 12.86
N LEU A 240 -9.22 -8.28 12.87
CA LEU A 240 -7.99 -8.92 12.42
C LEU A 240 -7.55 -10.06 13.34
N TRP A 241 -7.57 -9.87 14.66
CA TRP A 241 -7.23 -10.94 15.61
C TRP A 241 -8.26 -12.07 15.61
N PRO A 242 -9.58 -11.83 15.64
CA PRO A 242 -10.57 -12.89 15.43
C PRO A 242 -10.37 -13.67 14.13
N ALA A 243 -10.19 -12.99 12.99
CA ALA A 243 -9.98 -13.64 11.69
C ALA A 243 -8.71 -14.49 11.67
N GLU A 244 -7.60 -14.00 12.25
CA GLU A 244 -6.36 -14.76 12.41
C GLU A 244 -6.53 -16.00 13.29
N ARG A 245 -7.25 -15.89 14.41
CA ARG A 245 -7.54 -17.05 15.27
C ARG A 245 -8.42 -18.07 14.57
N THR A 246 -9.46 -17.64 13.87
CA THR A 246 -10.36 -18.52 13.10
C THR A 246 -9.62 -19.20 11.94
N ALA A 247 -8.66 -18.52 11.31
CA ALA A 247 -7.77 -19.11 10.33
C ALA A 247 -6.87 -20.20 10.96
N GLY A 248 -6.73 -20.24 12.29
CA GLY A 248 -5.83 -21.11 13.03
C GLY A 248 -4.38 -20.64 12.97
N GLY A 249 -4.17 -19.33 12.96
CA GLY A 249 -2.86 -18.68 12.90
C GLY A 249 -2.51 -18.14 11.51
N ILE A 250 -1.25 -17.69 11.39
CA ILE A 250 -0.67 -17.11 10.16
C ILE A 250 0.18 -18.15 9.44
N GLY A 251 0.22 -18.07 8.11
CA GLY A 251 1.16 -18.84 7.29
C GLY A 251 0.59 -20.13 6.73
N LYS A 252 -0.73 -20.31 6.79
CA LYS A 252 -1.40 -21.46 6.17
C LYS A 252 -1.49 -21.27 4.66
N ARG A 253 -1.45 -22.38 3.94
CA ARG A 253 -1.62 -22.37 2.49
C ARG A 253 -3.03 -21.88 2.13
N GLY A 254 -3.09 -20.86 1.28
CA GLY A 254 -4.33 -20.35 0.73
C GLY A 254 -4.85 -21.24 -0.39
N GLU A 255 -6.09 -21.68 -0.27
CA GLU A 255 -6.76 -22.54 -1.26
C GLU A 255 -7.70 -21.78 -2.20
N LYS A 256 -8.02 -20.53 -1.85
CA LYS A 256 -8.91 -19.65 -2.62
C LYS A 256 -8.16 -18.43 -3.09
N THR A 257 -8.54 -17.91 -4.26
CA THR A 257 -8.08 -16.59 -4.71
C THR A 257 -8.81 -15.50 -3.93
N MET A 258 -8.21 -14.31 -3.84
CA MET A 258 -8.89 -13.18 -3.22
C MET A 258 -10.21 -12.81 -3.93
N LEU A 259 -10.26 -12.97 -5.26
CA LEU A 259 -11.47 -12.78 -6.05
C LEU A 259 -12.59 -13.75 -5.62
N GLN A 260 -12.30 -15.04 -5.45
CA GLN A 260 -13.30 -16.01 -5.00
C GLN A 260 -13.88 -15.62 -3.64
N LEU A 261 -13.03 -15.17 -2.71
CA LEU A 261 -13.48 -14.70 -1.39
C LEU A 261 -14.36 -13.45 -1.50
N LEU A 262 -14.04 -12.53 -2.41
CA LEU A 262 -14.86 -11.34 -2.69
C LEU A 262 -16.23 -11.73 -3.26
N GLU A 263 -16.28 -12.67 -4.21
CA GLU A 263 -17.52 -13.19 -4.80
C GLU A 263 -18.38 -13.94 -3.75
N GLU A 264 -17.77 -14.77 -2.90
CA GLU A 264 -18.45 -15.45 -1.79
C GLU A 264 -19.01 -14.46 -0.76
N ALA A 265 -18.24 -13.42 -0.42
CA ALA A 265 -18.67 -12.38 0.51
C ALA A 265 -19.89 -11.62 -0.02
N ARG A 266 -19.88 -11.28 -1.31
CA ARG A 266 -21.02 -10.66 -2.00
C ARG A 266 -22.23 -11.60 -2.09
N GLY A 267 -22.01 -12.88 -2.35
CA GLY A 267 -23.07 -13.89 -2.41
C GLY A 267 -23.79 -14.11 -1.08
N ASN A 268 -23.11 -13.87 0.04
CA ASN A 268 -23.70 -13.94 1.37
C ASN A 268 -24.62 -12.73 1.63
N GLN A 269 -25.93 -12.93 1.53
CA GLN A 269 -26.92 -11.84 1.65
C GLN A 269 -26.90 -11.09 3.00
N LYS A 270 -26.58 -11.78 4.10
CA LYS A 270 -26.47 -11.13 5.41
C LYS A 270 -25.25 -10.20 5.44
N LEU A 271 -24.12 -10.65 4.88
CA LEU A 271 -22.90 -9.87 4.80
C LEU A 271 -23.02 -8.71 3.80
N ALA A 272 -23.49 -8.97 2.58
CA ALA A 272 -23.62 -7.97 1.52
C ALA A 272 -24.55 -6.81 1.89
N ARG A 273 -25.60 -7.06 2.69
CA ARG A 273 -26.55 -6.05 3.16
C ARG A 273 -26.23 -5.52 4.56
N SER A 274 -25.07 -5.84 5.10
CA SER A 274 -24.73 -5.51 6.48
C SER A 274 -24.38 -4.04 6.70
N ALA A 275 -23.94 -3.30 5.69
CA ALA A 275 -23.68 -1.86 5.78
C ALA A 275 -24.92 -1.06 5.39
N HIS A 276 -25.24 0.00 6.13
CA HIS A 276 -26.37 0.89 5.87
C HIS A 276 -25.88 2.31 5.59
N TRP A 277 -26.70 3.10 4.89
CA TRP A 277 -26.35 4.47 4.52
C TRP A 277 -26.03 5.34 5.74
N ASP A 278 -26.83 5.25 6.80
CA ASP A 278 -26.69 6.09 8.01
C ASP A 278 -25.57 5.65 8.97
N ASP A 279 -24.84 4.56 8.70
CA ASP A 279 -23.71 4.21 9.54
C ASP A 279 -22.58 5.24 9.37
N GLY A 280 -22.09 5.76 10.50
CA GLY A 280 -20.92 6.64 10.53
C GLY A 280 -19.67 5.94 9.97
N ASN A 281 -19.20 4.88 10.66
CA ASN A 281 -18.15 4.01 10.11
C ASN A 281 -18.78 2.70 9.62
N LYS A 282 -19.05 2.57 8.32
CA LYS A 282 -19.68 1.37 7.74
C LYS A 282 -18.88 0.07 7.91
N LEU A 283 -17.58 0.11 8.21
CA LEU A 283 -16.81 -1.08 8.58
C LEU A 283 -17.17 -1.52 10.01
N ARG A 284 -17.02 -0.62 10.98
CA ARG A 284 -17.19 -0.89 12.42
C ARG A 284 -18.66 -0.94 12.85
N ASP A 285 -19.43 0.08 12.47
CA ASP A 285 -20.82 0.30 12.86
C ASP A 285 -21.80 -0.36 11.90
N GLY A 286 -21.32 -0.76 10.71
CA GLY A 286 -22.04 -1.55 9.73
C GLY A 286 -21.68 -3.03 9.80
N VAL A 287 -20.69 -3.43 8.99
CA VAL A 287 -20.32 -4.84 8.78
C VAL A 287 -20.06 -5.57 10.10
N LEU A 288 -19.15 -5.06 10.94
CA LEU A 288 -18.78 -5.72 12.21
C LEU A 288 -19.85 -5.61 13.30
N LYS A 289 -20.87 -4.77 13.11
CA LYS A 289 -22.02 -4.69 14.03
C LYS A 289 -23.08 -5.73 13.69
N ARG A 290 -23.30 -6.02 12.41
CA ARG A 290 -24.47 -6.80 11.93
C ARG A 290 -24.12 -8.16 11.32
N ALA A 291 -22.92 -8.32 10.79
CA ALA A 291 -22.44 -9.58 10.23
C ALA A 291 -20.97 -9.87 10.61
N PRO A 292 -20.56 -9.72 11.89
CA PRO A 292 -19.17 -9.95 12.28
C PRO A 292 -18.72 -11.38 12.01
N ASP A 293 -19.55 -12.38 12.35
CA ASP A 293 -19.19 -13.80 12.19
C ASP A 293 -19.05 -14.17 10.71
N GLU A 294 -19.95 -13.70 9.84
CA GLU A 294 -19.85 -13.92 8.40
C GLU A 294 -18.60 -13.27 7.81
N MET A 295 -18.30 -12.03 8.20
CA MET A 295 -17.10 -11.33 7.74
C MET A 295 -15.82 -12.01 8.23
N ILE A 296 -15.75 -12.40 9.50
CA ILE A 296 -14.61 -13.12 10.08
C ILE A 296 -14.42 -14.46 9.38
N ASN A 297 -15.50 -15.20 9.09
CA ASN A 297 -15.42 -16.48 8.39
C ASN A 297 -14.85 -16.33 6.98
N ILE A 298 -15.28 -15.33 6.20
CA ILE A 298 -14.68 -15.03 4.89
C ILE A 298 -13.22 -14.62 5.04
N ALA A 299 -12.93 -13.65 5.92
CA ALA A 299 -11.59 -13.10 6.10
C ALA A 299 -10.57 -14.17 6.55
N SER A 300 -11.00 -15.12 7.38
CA SER A 300 -10.15 -16.21 7.88
C SER A 300 -9.65 -17.16 6.80
N GLN A 301 -10.30 -17.18 5.63
CA GLN A 301 -9.91 -18.03 4.50
C GLN A 301 -8.84 -17.37 3.62
N TYR A 302 -8.63 -16.05 3.73
CA TYR A 302 -7.47 -15.40 3.11
C TYR A 302 -6.23 -15.69 3.96
N THR A 303 -5.49 -16.71 3.53
CA THR A 303 -4.27 -17.21 4.14
C THR A 303 -3.18 -17.32 3.09
N VAL A 304 -1.92 -17.19 3.51
CA VAL A 304 -0.77 -17.19 2.61
C VAL A 304 0.32 -18.09 3.19
N SER A 305 0.79 -19.08 2.44
CA SER A 305 2.02 -19.81 2.80
C SER A 305 3.26 -19.09 2.25
N GLU A 306 4.44 -19.45 2.77
CA GLU A 306 5.71 -18.82 2.36
C GLU A 306 5.96 -18.87 0.84
N ASP A 307 5.61 -19.99 0.19
CA ASP A 307 5.74 -20.17 -1.26
C ASP A 307 4.69 -19.40 -2.08
N GLN A 308 3.64 -18.87 -1.43
CA GLN A 308 2.55 -18.14 -2.08
C GLN A 308 2.65 -16.61 -1.96
N ILE A 309 3.68 -16.07 -1.31
CA ILE A 309 3.78 -14.62 -1.03
C ILE A 309 3.59 -13.77 -2.31
N GLN A 310 4.31 -14.09 -3.39
CA GLN A 310 4.26 -13.30 -4.61
C GLN A 310 2.93 -13.45 -5.35
N GLU A 311 2.38 -14.66 -5.38
CA GLU A 311 1.05 -14.94 -5.95
C GLU A 311 -0.04 -14.14 -5.22
N LYS A 312 -0.07 -14.23 -3.88
CA LYS A 312 -1.10 -13.59 -3.06
C LYS A 312 -0.96 -12.07 -3.03
N PHE A 313 0.27 -11.55 -3.12
CA PHE A 313 0.52 -10.14 -3.35
C PHE A 313 -0.12 -9.66 -4.66
N VAL A 314 0.11 -10.35 -5.78
CA VAL A 314 -0.46 -9.96 -7.08
C VAL A 314 -1.98 -10.12 -7.12
N GLU A 315 -2.54 -11.18 -6.53
CA GLU A 315 -3.99 -11.34 -6.36
C GLU A 315 -4.60 -10.15 -5.59
N MET A 316 -3.96 -9.73 -4.50
CA MET A 316 -4.41 -8.61 -3.67
C MET A 316 -4.37 -7.28 -4.43
N VAL A 317 -3.28 -7.01 -5.15
CA VAL A 317 -3.16 -5.82 -5.99
C VAL A 317 -4.26 -5.81 -7.06
N ASN A 318 -4.38 -6.90 -7.83
CA ASN A 318 -5.31 -6.96 -8.96
C ASN A 318 -6.78 -6.89 -8.50
N THR A 319 -7.13 -7.61 -7.44
CA THR A 319 -8.50 -7.61 -6.89
C THR A 319 -8.86 -6.24 -6.34
N SER A 320 -7.93 -5.55 -5.68
CA SER A 320 -8.13 -4.17 -5.20
C SER A 320 -8.44 -3.21 -6.33
N VAL A 321 -7.68 -3.29 -7.44
CA VAL A 321 -7.94 -2.47 -8.63
C VAL A 321 -9.26 -2.87 -9.28
N TYR A 322 -9.55 -4.17 -9.39
CA TYR A 322 -10.78 -4.65 -10.00
C TYR A 322 -12.02 -4.11 -9.31
N PHE A 323 -12.20 -4.32 -8.00
CA PHE A 323 -13.40 -3.81 -7.35
C PHE A 323 -13.42 -2.28 -7.30
N THR A 324 -12.27 -1.62 -7.24
CA THR A 324 -12.22 -0.14 -7.22
C THR A 324 -12.69 0.45 -8.54
N SER A 325 -12.26 -0.13 -9.67
CA SER A 325 -12.58 0.37 -11.01
C SER A 325 -13.94 -0.11 -11.52
N ALA A 326 -14.34 -1.35 -11.20
CA ALA A 326 -15.57 -1.96 -11.72
C ALA A 326 -16.82 -1.64 -10.89
N SER A 327 -16.69 -1.03 -9.70
CA SER A 327 -17.82 -0.56 -8.89
C SER A 327 -18.44 0.74 -9.45
N GLN A 328 -18.73 0.76 -10.75
CA GLN A 328 -19.40 1.87 -11.42
C GLN A 328 -20.91 1.75 -11.28
N ARG A 329 -21.61 2.88 -11.42
CA ARG A 329 -23.06 2.92 -11.59
C ARG A 329 -23.36 3.12 -13.08
N PRO A 330 -23.89 2.12 -13.80
CA PRO A 330 -23.95 2.15 -15.27
C PRO A 330 -24.67 3.36 -15.88
N ASN A 331 -25.66 3.93 -15.18
CA ASN A 331 -26.43 5.09 -15.62
C ASN A 331 -25.89 6.43 -15.13
N LYS A 332 -24.77 6.46 -14.40
CA LYS A 332 -24.16 7.67 -13.82
C LYS A 332 -22.77 7.90 -14.37
N VAL A 333 -22.33 9.15 -14.40
CA VAL A 333 -20.94 9.51 -14.76
C VAL A 333 -19.91 8.63 -14.04
N ILE A 334 -18.78 8.36 -14.71
CA ILE A 334 -17.70 7.54 -14.14
C ILE A 334 -17.17 8.21 -12.88
N LYS A 335 -17.14 7.44 -11.78
CA LYS A 335 -16.60 7.86 -10.49
C LYS A 335 -15.92 6.72 -9.76
N PHE A 336 -14.91 7.08 -8.99
CA PHE A 336 -14.21 6.17 -8.11
C PHE A 336 -14.64 6.38 -6.66
N ASP A 337 -14.82 5.27 -5.95
CA ASP A 337 -15.23 5.31 -4.55
C ASP A 337 -14.06 5.73 -3.66
N PHE A 338 -14.28 6.80 -2.88
CA PHE A 338 -13.27 7.34 -1.96
C PHE A 338 -12.68 6.30 -1.00
N PHE A 339 -13.46 5.31 -0.55
CA PHE A 339 -12.98 4.30 0.39
C PHE A 339 -12.24 3.17 -0.34
N HIS A 340 -12.74 2.73 -1.49
CA HIS A 340 -12.08 1.70 -2.30
C HIS A 340 -10.68 2.11 -2.76
N ILE A 341 -10.47 3.38 -3.15
CA ILE A 341 -9.13 3.83 -3.59
C ILE A 341 -8.07 3.67 -2.49
N HIS A 342 -8.43 3.62 -1.21
CA HIS A 342 -7.46 3.37 -0.13
C HIS A 342 -6.88 1.96 -0.19
N ALA A 343 -7.65 0.96 -0.66
CA ALA A 343 -7.17 -0.40 -0.88
C ALA A 343 -6.09 -0.43 -1.98
N VAL A 344 -6.30 0.33 -3.05
CA VAL A 344 -5.34 0.47 -4.17
C VAL A 344 -4.12 1.28 -3.74
N ASN A 345 -4.33 2.45 -3.14
CA ASN A 345 -3.28 3.37 -2.70
C ASN A 345 -2.31 2.74 -1.69
N SER A 346 -2.79 1.84 -0.84
CA SER A 346 -1.95 1.12 0.12
C SER A 346 -1.26 -0.11 -0.48
N SER A 347 -1.74 -0.65 -1.60
CA SER A 347 -1.22 -1.89 -2.20
C SER A 347 0.23 -1.77 -2.69
N ILE A 348 0.62 -0.58 -3.21
CA ILE A 348 1.96 -0.33 -3.74
C ILE A 348 3.07 -0.58 -2.70
N PHE A 349 2.84 -0.21 -1.44
CA PHE A 349 3.87 -0.30 -0.39
C PHE A 349 4.26 -1.75 -0.08
N PHE A 350 3.41 -2.71 -0.38
CA PHE A 350 3.70 -4.13 -0.19
C PHE A 350 4.82 -4.63 -1.12
N SER A 351 5.09 -3.97 -2.26
CA SER A 351 6.28 -4.22 -3.09
C SER A 351 7.59 -4.04 -2.31
N LYS A 352 7.64 -3.07 -1.39
CA LYS A 352 8.82 -2.77 -0.57
C LYS A 352 8.77 -3.50 0.77
N ILE A 353 7.64 -3.48 1.47
CA ILE A 353 7.48 -4.08 2.80
C ILE A 353 7.83 -5.56 2.78
N LEU A 354 7.33 -6.32 1.78
CA LEU A 354 7.61 -7.76 1.68
C LEU A 354 9.08 -8.08 1.35
N ALA A 355 9.83 -7.10 0.83
CA ALA A 355 11.24 -7.22 0.50
C ALA A 355 12.18 -6.73 1.61
N LEU A 356 11.66 -6.20 2.73
CA LEU A 356 12.50 -5.73 3.83
C LEU A 356 13.30 -6.89 4.45
N PRO A 357 14.64 -6.81 4.50
CA PRO A 357 15.48 -7.95 4.88
C PRO A 357 15.31 -8.34 6.35
N PHE A 358 15.03 -7.38 7.23
CA PHE A 358 14.90 -7.60 8.66
C PHE A 358 13.52 -8.14 9.09
N LEU A 359 12.51 -8.11 8.22
CA LEU A 359 11.20 -8.64 8.57
C LEU A 359 11.21 -10.17 8.58
N PRO A 360 10.86 -10.82 9.71
CA PRO A 360 10.68 -12.26 9.74
C PRO A 360 9.62 -12.71 8.74
N THR A 361 9.78 -13.89 8.13
CA THR A 361 8.80 -14.45 7.17
C THR A 361 7.38 -14.45 7.75
N ARG A 362 7.21 -14.85 9.02
CA ARG A 362 5.90 -14.82 9.69
C ARG A 362 5.25 -13.44 9.68
N THR A 363 6.03 -12.38 9.89
CA THR A 363 5.54 -10.99 9.88
C THR A 363 5.14 -10.55 8.47
N ARG A 364 5.92 -10.93 7.44
CA ARG A 364 5.56 -10.68 6.03
C ARG A 364 4.22 -11.33 5.67
N LEU A 365 4.04 -12.59 6.05
CA LEU A 365 2.79 -13.34 5.84
C LEU A 365 1.62 -12.66 6.56
N ARG A 366 1.81 -12.28 7.82
CA ARG A 366 0.77 -11.62 8.62
C ARG A 366 0.33 -10.29 8.03
N LEU A 367 1.27 -9.45 7.62
CA LEU A 367 0.98 -8.15 6.98
C LEU A 367 0.17 -8.36 5.68
N LEU A 368 0.57 -9.32 4.84
CA LEU A 368 -0.11 -9.61 3.58
C LEU A 368 -1.51 -10.18 3.82
N GLU A 369 -1.66 -11.14 4.74
CA GLU A 369 -2.97 -11.69 5.14
C GLU A 369 -3.88 -10.58 5.67
N TRP A 370 -3.40 -9.73 6.58
CA TRP A 370 -4.19 -8.64 7.15
C TRP A 370 -4.59 -7.61 6.10
N LYS A 371 -3.72 -7.32 5.13
CA LYS A 371 -4.05 -6.45 4.01
C LYS A 371 -5.19 -7.00 3.15
N GLY A 372 -5.11 -8.25 2.70
CA GLY A 372 -6.18 -8.86 1.92
C GLY A 372 -7.49 -8.94 2.71
N ARG A 373 -7.43 -9.23 4.01
CA ARG A 373 -8.61 -9.17 4.90
C ARG A 373 -9.20 -7.77 4.97
N MET A 374 -8.38 -6.73 5.11
CA MET A 374 -8.86 -5.35 5.13
C MET A 374 -9.53 -4.93 3.82
N ASP A 375 -9.00 -5.37 2.68
CA ASP A 375 -9.59 -5.07 1.38
C ASP A 375 -10.96 -5.73 1.20
N LEU A 376 -11.12 -6.99 1.66
CA LEU A 376 -12.41 -7.70 1.62
C LEU A 376 -13.49 -6.95 2.42
N ILE A 377 -13.19 -6.53 3.66
CA ILE A 377 -14.17 -5.77 4.46
C ILE A 377 -14.39 -4.36 3.91
N MET A 378 -13.38 -3.74 3.28
CA MET A 378 -13.52 -2.43 2.64
C MET A 378 -14.59 -2.50 1.53
N TYR A 379 -14.50 -3.51 0.66
CA TYR A 379 -15.46 -3.75 -0.41
C TYR A 379 -16.88 -3.97 0.12
N ILE A 380 -17.05 -4.87 1.11
CA ILE A 380 -18.36 -5.16 1.69
C ILE A 380 -18.95 -3.92 2.39
N SER A 381 -18.12 -3.10 3.04
CA SER A 381 -18.60 -1.90 3.73
C SER A 381 -19.24 -0.86 2.81
N ARG A 382 -19.02 -0.96 1.49
CA ARG A 382 -19.65 -0.11 0.47
C ARG A 382 -20.91 -0.71 -0.13
N ASN A 383 -21.59 -1.60 0.60
CA ASN A 383 -22.80 -2.31 0.17
C ASN A 383 -22.55 -3.30 -0.99
N ALA A 384 -21.34 -3.90 -1.01
CA ALA A 384 -20.95 -4.96 -1.94
C ALA A 384 -21.43 -4.73 -3.40
N PRO A 385 -21.05 -3.59 -4.03
CA PRO A 385 -21.56 -3.18 -5.34
C PRO A 385 -21.31 -4.25 -6.40
N GLU A 386 -22.23 -4.35 -7.37
CA GLU A 386 -22.00 -5.15 -8.58
C GLU A 386 -20.75 -4.63 -9.32
N LEU A 387 -19.97 -5.54 -9.91
CA LEU A 387 -18.70 -5.22 -10.55
C LEU A 387 -18.81 -5.37 -12.06
N TYR A 388 -18.94 -4.24 -12.76
CA TYR A 388 -19.11 -4.17 -14.21
C TYR A 388 -17.75 -4.12 -14.91
N LEU A 389 -17.19 -5.28 -15.26
CA LEU A 389 -15.91 -5.37 -15.97
C LEU A 389 -15.98 -4.70 -17.35
N GLU A 390 -17.14 -4.76 -18.00
CA GLU A 390 -17.38 -4.18 -19.31
C GLU A 390 -17.24 -2.65 -19.34
N GLU A 391 -17.53 -1.96 -18.23
CA GLU A 391 -17.32 -0.51 -18.09
C GLU A 391 -15.83 -0.15 -18.19
N ILE A 392 -14.95 -1.10 -17.89
CA ILE A 392 -13.50 -0.96 -18.06
C ILE A 392 -13.09 -1.38 -19.46
N THR A 393 -13.47 -2.59 -19.91
CA THR A 393 -12.94 -3.15 -21.16
C THR A 393 -13.39 -2.37 -22.40
N ASN A 394 -14.56 -1.72 -22.32
CA ASN A 394 -15.10 -0.91 -23.42
C ASN A 394 -14.72 0.57 -23.31
N TYR A 395 -14.01 0.98 -22.24
CA TYR A 395 -13.67 2.39 -22.03
C TYR A 395 -12.68 2.90 -23.10
N PRO A 396 -12.91 4.08 -23.70
CA PRO A 396 -12.01 4.63 -24.71
C PRO A 396 -10.69 5.11 -24.09
N VAL A 397 -9.59 4.91 -24.82
CA VAL A 397 -8.28 5.48 -24.48
C VAL A 397 -8.12 6.78 -25.27
N THR A 398 -8.06 7.91 -24.56
CA THR A 398 -7.90 9.26 -25.16
C THR A 398 -6.63 9.97 -24.69
N ALA A 399 -6.02 9.50 -23.61
CA ALA A 399 -4.77 9.99 -23.05
C ALA A 399 -3.81 8.82 -22.79
N ASP A 400 -2.53 9.05 -23.00
CA ASP A 400 -1.46 8.15 -22.56
C ASP A 400 -1.08 8.40 -21.09
N TRP A 401 -0.18 7.58 -20.55
CA TRP A 401 0.23 7.69 -19.16
C TRP A 401 0.95 9.02 -18.86
N ASP A 402 1.76 9.54 -19.78
CA ASP A 402 2.46 10.81 -19.58
C ASP A 402 1.47 11.96 -19.44
N THR A 403 0.42 11.98 -20.27
CA THR A 403 -0.67 12.97 -20.19
C THR A 403 -1.44 12.85 -18.87
N ILE A 404 -1.80 11.63 -18.46
CA ILE A 404 -2.53 11.39 -17.21
C ILE A 404 -1.70 11.83 -15.99
N ILE A 405 -0.40 11.52 -15.99
CA ILE A 405 0.52 11.84 -14.90
C ILE A 405 0.79 13.34 -14.82
N ALA A 406 1.01 14.01 -15.95
CA ALA A 406 1.14 15.46 -15.99
C ALA A 406 -0.11 16.15 -15.41
N HIS A 407 -1.29 15.67 -15.78
CA HIS A 407 -2.55 16.16 -15.21
C HIS A 407 -2.64 15.96 -13.69
N CYS A 408 -2.19 14.81 -13.16
CA CYS A 408 -2.18 14.57 -11.72
C CYS A 408 -1.26 15.54 -10.97
N ASN A 409 -0.03 15.75 -11.48
CA ASN A 409 0.95 16.66 -10.87
C ASN A 409 0.44 18.11 -10.80
N GLN A 410 -0.43 18.50 -11.74
CA GLN A 410 -0.94 19.85 -11.89
C GLN A 410 -2.39 20.01 -11.46
N HIS A 411 -3.01 18.97 -10.90
CA HIS A 411 -4.43 19.00 -10.59
C HIS A 411 -4.74 20.07 -9.53
N PRO A 412 -5.66 21.02 -9.79
CA PRO A 412 -5.85 22.18 -8.92
C PRO A 412 -6.45 21.81 -7.56
N GLY A 413 -7.17 20.70 -7.48
CA GLY A 413 -7.88 20.27 -6.28
C GLY A 413 -7.48 18.91 -5.69
N ASP A 414 -6.42 18.25 -6.20
CA ASP A 414 -6.02 16.95 -5.64
C ASP A 414 -5.31 17.17 -4.31
N ASP A 415 -5.77 16.52 -3.24
CA ASP A 415 -5.11 16.47 -1.92
C ASP A 415 -4.14 15.29 -1.79
N GLY A 416 -3.89 14.58 -2.89
CA GLY A 416 -2.96 13.47 -3.01
C GLY A 416 -3.65 12.13 -3.26
N HIS A 417 -4.98 12.04 -3.22
CA HIS A 417 -5.69 10.79 -3.50
C HIS A 417 -5.63 10.38 -4.98
N LEU A 418 -5.73 11.34 -5.90
CA LEU A 418 -5.71 11.09 -7.34
C LEU A 418 -4.32 10.66 -7.81
N SER A 419 -3.30 11.43 -7.46
CA SER A 419 -1.90 11.09 -7.78
C SER A 419 -1.50 9.73 -7.20
N LYS A 420 -1.91 9.41 -5.95
CA LYS A 420 -1.68 8.09 -5.33
C LYS A 420 -2.31 6.97 -6.15
N LEU A 421 -3.56 7.16 -6.59
CA LEU A 421 -4.31 6.17 -7.34
C LEU A 421 -3.61 5.87 -8.68
N VAL A 422 -3.25 6.90 -9.43
CA VAL A 422 -2.54 6.76 -10.71
C VAL A 422 -1.18 6.09 -10.52
N ARG A 423 -0.41 6.49 -9.52
CA ARG A 423 0.89 5.87 -9.21
C ARG A 423 0.75 4.39 -8.82
N ALA A 424 -0.25 4.06 -8.00
CA ALA A 424 -0.52 2.70 -7.60
C ALA A 424 -1.00 1.82 -8.78
N LEU A 425 -1.77 2.38 -9.72
CA LEU A 425 -2.16 1.69 -10.97
C LEU A 425 -0.94 1.35 -11.84
N ARG A 426 0.00 2.28 -11.96
CA ARG A 426 1.26 2.03 -12.69
C ARG A 426 2.09 0.92 -12.07
N ASN A 427 2.23 0.91 -10.74
CA ASN A 427 2.88 -0.20 -10.04
C ASN A 427 2.09 -1.51 -10.22
N ALA A 428 0.77 -1.46 -10.14
CA ALA A 428 -0.10 -2.63 -10.28
C ALA A 428 0.06 -3.30 -11.65
N GLU A 429 0.14 -2.52 -12.72
CA GLU A 429 0.43 -3.03 -14.07
C GLU A 429 1.78 -3.77 -14.11
N GLU A 430 2.84 -3.15 -13.58
CA GLU A 430 4.19 -3.75 -13.60
C GLU A 430 4.28 -5.05 -12.80
N VAL A 431 3.68 -5.11 -11.60
CA VAL A 431 3.74 -6.33 -10.76
C VAL A 431 2.83 -7.45 -11.27
N CYS A 432 1.76 -7.12 -11.99
CA CYS A 432 0.87 -8.13 -12.61
C CYS A 432 1.42 -8.66 -13.94
N LYS A 433 2.23 -7.88 -14.67
CA LYS A 433 2.75 -8.21 -16.00
C LYS A 433 3.43 -9.60 -16.12
N PRO A 434 4.23 -10.08 -15.14
CA PRO A 434 4.83 -11.41 -15.23
C PRO A 434 3.84 -12.57 -15.24
N TYR A 435 2.57 -12.32 -14.90
CA TYR A 435 1.51 -13.33 -14.79
C TYR A 435 0.57 -13.35 -16.01
N ALA A 436 0.95 -12.67 -17.10
CA ALA A 436 0.24 -12.74 -18.37
C ALA A 436 0.12 -14.21 -18.85
N GLY A 437 -1.08 -14.61 -19.25
CA GLY A 437 -1.43 -15.99 -19.60
C GLY A 437 -1.84 -16.90 -18.43
N GLN A 438 -1.75 -16.43 -17.17
CA GLN A 438 -2.16 -17.18 -15.96
C GLN A 438 -3.35 -16.52 -15.24
N GLU A 439 -4.03 -15.59 -15.89
CA GLU A 439 -4.98 -14.68 -15.24
C GLU A 439 -6.21 -15.42 -14.74
N LYS A 440 -6.72 -16.39 -15.51
CA LYS A 440 -7.89 -17.19 -15.13
C LYS A 440 -7.63 -18.05 -13.90
N GLU A 441 -6.48 -18.71 -13.83
CA GLU A 441 -6.09 -19.56 -12.69
C GLU A 441 -5.95 -18.73 -11.41
N ARG A 442 -5.42 -17.51 -11.53
CA ARG A 442 -5.13 -16.60 -10.41
C ARG A 442 -6.26 -15.64 -10.09
N GLY A 443 -7.38 -15.68 -10.83
CA GLY A 443 -8.50 -14.76 -10.64
C GLY A 443 -8.17 -13.30 -10.96
N LEU A 444 -7.20 -13.03 -11.84
CA LEU A 444 -6.83 -11.67 -12.24
C LEU A 444 -7.83 -11.17 -13.28
N LYS A 445 -8.56 -10.09 -12.96
CA LYS A 445 -9.59 -9.50 -13.83
C LYS A 445 -9.08 -8.30 -14.61
N ILE A 446 -8.08 -7.60 -14.10
CA ILE A 446 -7.48 -6.44 -14.78
C ILE A 446 -6.22 -6.91 -15.51
N THR A 447 -6.24 -6.82 -16.83
CA THR A 447 -5.21 -7.41 -17.71
C THR A 447 -5.02 -6.56 -18.97
N GLY A 448 -3.86 -6.69 -19.63
CA GLY A 448 -3.62 -6.08 -20.93
C GLY A 448 -3.87 -4.57 -20.96
N ASP A 449 -4.63 -4.10 -21.94
CA ASP A 449 -4.93 -2.68 -22.12
C ASP A 449 -5.88 -2.08 -21.06
N SER A 450 -6.45 -2.92 -20.18
CA SER A 450 -7.36 -2.47 -19.11
C SER A 450 -6.67 -1.52 -18.13
N TRP A 451 -5.35 -1.63 -17.94
CA TRP A 451 -4.60 -0.73 -17.05
C TRP A 451 -4.67 0.73 -17.52
N LEU A 452 -4.38 0.98 -18.81
CA LEU A 452 -4.45 2.32 -19.38
C LEU A 452 -5.89 2.81 -19.52
N LYS A 453 -6.85 1.92 -19.79
CA LYS A 453 -8.28 2.25 -19.78
C LYS A 453 -8.74 2.74 -18.42
N ILE A 454 -8.36 2.06 -17.33
CA ILE A 454 -8.62 2.54 -15.96
C ILE A 454 -7.93 3.89 -15.71
N GLY A 455 -6.70 4.08 -16.18
CA GLY A 455 -6.02 5.38 -16.12
C GLY A 455 -6.84 6.50 -16.77
N ASN A 456 -7.43 6.23 -17.94
CA ASN A 456 -8.32 7.16 -18.63
C ASN A 456 -9.64 7.38 -17.87
N MET A 457 -10.24 6.32 -17.32
CA MET A 457 -11.43 6.45 -16.45
C MET A 457 -11.16 7.37 -15.26
N VAL A 458 -10.04 7.17 -14.57
CA VAL A 458 -9.63 8.02 -13.43
C VAL A 458 -9.44 9.45 -13.90
N HIS A 459 -8.69 9.66 -14.98
CA HIS A 459 -8.40 10.98 -15.54
C HIS A 459 -9.67 11.74 -15.92
N ASP A 460 -10.66 11.08 -16.53
CA ASP A 460 -11.91 11.71 -16.92
C ASP A 460 -12.86 11.95 -15.73
N SER A 461 -12.84 11.05 -14.74
CA SER A 461 -13.73 11.13 -13.57
C SER A 461 -13.51 12.38 -12.70
N VAL A 462 -12.37 13.05 -12.83
CA VAL A 462 -11.99 14.23 -12.03
C VAL A 462 -12.02 15.54 -12.83
N LYS A 463 -12.30 15.50 -14.14
CA LYS A 463 -12.36 16.71 -14.97
C LYS A 463 -13.64 17.50 -14.73
N GLY A 464 -13.50 18.80 -14.41
CA GLY A 464 -14.59 19.78 -14.50
C GLY A 464 -15.78 19.53 -13.56
N GLN A 465 -15.58 18.82 -12.45
CA GLN A 465 -16.65 18.45 -11.51
C GLN A 465 -16.33 18.89 -10.08
N ASP A 466 -17.37 19.30 -9.35
CA ASP A 466 -17.26 19.80 -7.97
C ASP A 466 -16.82 18.70 -6.97
N ALA A 467 -17.18 17.44 -7.23
CA ALA A 467 -16.82 16.29 -6.39
C ALA A 467 -15.93 15.29 -7.16
N MET A 468 -14.69 15.09 -6.69
CA MET A 468 -13.75 14.13 -7.31
C MET A 468 -14.13 12.67 -7.08
N TRP A 469 -14.80 12.36 -5.97
CA TRP A 469 -15.04 10.99 -5.51
C TRP A 469 -16.52 10.76 -5.20
N VAL A 470 -17.04 9.59 -5.58
CA VAL A 470 -18.27 9.09 -4.98
C VAL A 470 -17.93 8.53 -3.59
N ARG A 471 -18.84 8.66 -2.62
CA ARG A 471 -18.61 8.17 -1.25
C ARG A 471 -19.64 7.11 -0.90
N SER A 472 -19.24 5.85 -0.99
CA SER A 472 -20.06 4.65 -0.81
C SER A 472 -20.88 4.25 -2.04
N THR A 473 -20.17 3.93 -3.13
CA THR A 473 -20.69 3.63 -4.46
C THR A 473 -21.84 2.61 -4.52
N GLY A 474 -21.92 1.63 -3.61
CA GLY A 474 -23.03 0.66 -3.62
C GLY A 474 -24.35 1.16 -3.04
N PHE A 475 -24.44 2.40 -2.58
CA PHE A 475 -25.66 3.02 -2.07
C PHE A 475 -26.25 3.98 -3.11
N ASP A 476 -27.56 3.96 -3.32
CA ASP A 476 -28.25 4.86 -4.26
C ASP A 476 -28.08 6.32 -3.86
N GLU A 477 -28.08 6.59 -2.56
CA GLU A 477 -27.90 7.91 -1.96
C GLU A 477 -26.56 8.55 -2.32
N ALA A 478 -25.52 7.74 -2.58
CA ALA A 478 -24.21 8.25 -2.99
C ALA A 478 -24.21 8.89 -4.38
N TRP A 479 -25.24 8.63 -5.19
CA TRP A 479 -25.30 9.01 -6.61
C TRP A 479 -26.29 10.13 -6.91
N VAL A 480 -26.99 10.67 -5.90
CA VAL A 480 -28.06 11.66 -6.08
C VAL A 480 -27.56 12.93 -6.79
N ASP A 481 -26.35 13.39 -6.45
CA ASP A 481 -25.77 14.63 -6.96
C ASP A 481 -24.90 14.44 -8.22
N PHE A 482 -24.80 13.21 -8.74
CA PHE A 482 -24.01 12.91 -9.92
C PHE A 482 -24.90 12.84 -11.16
N GLU A 483 -24.42 13.40 -12.27
CA GLU A 483 -25.14 13.41 -13.54
C GLU A 483 -25.35 12.00 -14.10
N ASP A 484 -26.44 11.84 -14.84
CA ASP A 484 -26.71 10.63 -15.60
C ASP A 484 -25.86 10.60 -16.88
N ARG A 485 -25.51 9.39 -17.35
CA ARG A 485 -24.91 9.18 -18.67
C ARG A 485 -25.57 8.02 -19.40
N SER A 486 -25.43 8.03 -20.72
CA SER A 486 -25.67 6.84 -21.54
C SER A 486 -24.64 5.76 -21.20
N ARG A 487 -25.07 4.50 -21.12
CA ARG A 487 -24.16 3.36 -20.88
C ARG A 487 -23.16 3.24 -22.05
N LEU A 488 -21.91 2.90 -21.72
CA LEU A 488 -20.82 2.70 -22.68
C LEU A 488 -20.93 1.42 -23.48
#